data_AF-A0A1B6FSV3-F1
#
_entry.id   AF-A0A1B6FSV3-F1
#
_cell.length_a   1.000
_cell.length_b   1.000
_cell.length_c   1.000
_cell.angle_alpha   90.00
_cell.angle_beta   90.00
_cell.angle_gamma   90.00
#
_symmetry.space_group_name_H-M   'P 1'
#
loop_
_entity.id
_entity.type
_entity.pdbx_description
1 polymer ?
#
loop_
_entity_poly.entity_id
_entity_poly.type
_entity_poly.pdbx_seq_one_letter_code
_entity_poly.pdbx_strand_id
1 'polypeptide(L)'
;PKSHIYDLDLKRYRAAGLQFRHTDNINFWLKSLKAIKLPLTFHPETTDVYDKKNMPRVIYCIHALSSHLFKLGKTPQIQDLYGKVTFTDEEITVMSSELQKYGVQLPAFQKIGGLLATDLPGDTAALHAAVIAVNHAVDSEDQEALLKSLQNRSVRLNFILEEYLECYAKTLKTAKAAKVEAAMNRSLNDSYVADVYDDLLTQAEIQGHINSVNVSQKWNEVLDIAAQHDSDKMAAVLASPCLQLSDVERDNGSWYEEMLRKLVDSGKWIEYEESSEWRKVMQHIVSEGNTSAELYQKKTSAVKTVNQQLACGSVLGLLEALRSPCLEIDPELLTTFAAPLYWDEMVADRLDCGRDLTLTDIKTSVGVLSQIAHLTSAIDSGNHENIWTALMNLSALLRFEGLEPGLQTQYCSGLMACRSYKLLEDVDCTILNSADIQDCINLVNAKYEENNRVVSCLQKLNTAVRDRSP
;
A
#
# COMPACT_ATOMS: atom_id res chain seq x y z
N PRO A 1 15.15 5.20 7.40
CA PRO A 1 14.57 5.95 6.25
C PRO A 1 15.67 6.45 5.31
N LYS A 2 15.49 6.32 3.98
CA LYS A 2 16.49 6.78 2.99
C LYS A 2 16.79 8.29 3.08
N SER A 3 15.84 9.07 3.61
CA SER A 3 15.96 10.52 3.85
C SER A 3 17.10 10.92 4.80
N HIS A 4 17.60 10.00 5.63
CA HIS A 4 18.71 10.27 6.56
C HIS A 4 20.10 9.93 5.99
N ILE A 5 20.17 9.37 4.78
CA ILE A 5 21.45 9.04 4.15
C ILE A 5 22.03 10.29 3.50
N TYR A 6 23.20 10.71 3.98
CA TYR A 6 23.96 11.79 3.37
C TYR A 6 24.55 11.34 2.03
N ASP A 7 24.42 12.19 1.00
CA ASP A 7 24.94 11.93 -0.35
C ASP A 7 24.49 10.58 -0.94
N LEU A 8 23.18 10.30 -0.87
CA LEU A 8 22.58 9.05 -1.36
C LEU A 8 22.99 8.69 -2.80
N ASP A 9 23.11 9.70 -3.68
CA ASP A 9 23.49 9.53 -5.10
C ASP A 9 25.02 9.49 -5.34
N LEU A 10 25.82 9.62 -4.28
CA LEU A 10 27.29 9.71 -4.32
C LEU A 10 27.83 10.88 -5.18
N LYS A 11 27.03 11.92 -5.41
CA LYS A 11 27.40 13.08 -6.25
C LYS A 11 28.55 13.86 -5.61
N ARG A 12 28.50 14.06 -4.29
CA ARG A 12 29.54 14.80 -3.56
C ARG A 12 30.81 13.97 -3.40
N TYR A 13 30.67 12.67 -3.14
CA TYR A 13 31.80 11.75 -3.07
C TYR A 13 32.59 11.72 -4.39
N ARG A 14 31.90 11.67 -5.54
CA ARG A 14 32.57 11.72 -6.85
C ARG A 14 33.24 13.07 -7.15
N ALA A 15 32.63 14.18 -6.72
CA ALA A 15 33.14 15.52 -7.01
C ALA A 15 34.30 15.95 -6.10
N ALA A 16 34.25 15.62 -4.81
CA ALA A 16 35.16 16.16 -3.80
C ALA A 16 35.80 15.08 -2.90
N GLY A 17 35.54 13.80 -3.17
CA GLY A 17 36.03 12.68 -2.36
C GLY A 17 35.30 12.52 -1.02
N LEU A 18 35.94 11.80 -0.11
CA LEU A 18 35.38 11.49 1.20
C LEU A 18 35.31 12.73 2.10
N GLN A 19 34.09 13.12 2.48
CA GLN A 19 33.81 14.19 3.44
C GLN A 19 33.45 13.64 4.82
N PHE A 20 33.78 14.38 5.89
CA PHE A 20 33.49 13.99 7.28
C PHE A 20 32.02 13.62 7.51
N ARG A 21 31.09 14.31 6.84
CA ARG A 21 29.65 14.02 6.96
C ARG A 21 29.23 12.62 6.49
N HIS A 22 30.04 11.92 5.70
CA HIS A 22 29.79 10.50 5.39
C HIS A 22 29.91 9.59 6.62
N THR A 23 30.55 10.04 7.71
CA THR A 23 30.55 9.32 8.99
C THR A 23 29.15 9.16 9.57
N ASP A 24 28.20 10.06 9.26
CA ASP A 24 26.80 9.92 9.67
C ASP A 24 26.18 8.63 9.11
N ASN A 25 26.46 8.30 7.85
CA ASN A 25 25.99 7.07 7.21
C ASN A 25 26.54 5.82 7.91
N ILE A 26 27.84 5.84 8.26
CA ILE A 26 28.49 4.76 9.01
C ILE A 26 27.84 4.62 10.40
N ASN A 27 27.61 5.74 11.08
CA ASN A 27 26.97 5.74 12.40
C ASN A 27 25.53 5.20 12.34
N PHE A 28 24.77 5.48 11.29
CA PHE A 28 23.45 4.88 11.07
C PHE A 28 23.53 3.38 10.88
N TRP A 29 24.52 2.88 10.13
CA TRP A 29 24.75 1.44 9.99
C TRP A 29 25.13 0.80 11.34
N LEU A 30 26.07 1.37 12.10
CA LEU A 30 26.43 0.84 13.43
C LEU A 30 25.23 0.84 14.40
N LYS A 31 24.36 1.85 14.34
CA LYS A 31 23.10 1.87 15.11
C LYS A 31 22.16 0.74 14.69
N SER A 32 22.07 0.41 13.40
CA SER A 32 21.22 -0.69 12.93
C SER A 32 21.75 -2.07 13.37
N LEU A 33 23.07 -2.26 13.43
CA LEU A 33 23.70 -3.47 14.01
C LEU A 33 23.28 -3.67 15.48
N LYS A 34 23.23 -2.59 16.27
CA LYS A 34 22.75 -2.64 17.66
C LYS A 34 21.25 -2.93 17.73
N ALA A 35 20.45 -2.31 16.86
CA ALA A 35 19.00 -2.52 16.83
C ALA A 35 18.62 -3.97 16.49
N ILE A 36 19.39 -4.64 15.61
CA ILE A 36 19.20 -6.06 15.28
C ILE A 36 19.83 -7.02 16.30
N LYS A 37 20.45 -6.48 17.36
CA LYS A 37 21.12 -7.22 18.43
C LYS A 37 22.25 -8.12 17.91
N LEU A 38 23.00 -7.68 16.90
CA LEU A 38 24.24 -8.36 16.51
C LEU A 38 25.28 -8.19 17.64
N PRO A 39 26.00 -9.24 18.05
CA PRO A 39 26.98 -9.13 19.13
C PRO A 39 28.07 -8.10 18.84
N LEU A 40 28.45 -7.32 19.87
CA LEU A 40 29.44 -6.23 19.76
C LEU A 40 30.82 -6.71 19.30
N THR A 41 31.14 -7.98 19.50
CA THR A 41 32.38 -8.63 19.03
C THR A 41 32.56 -8.51 17.51
N PHE A 42 31.46 -8.49 16.75
CA PHE A 42 31.49 -8.34 15.29
C PHE A 42 31.52 -6.89 14.82
N HIS A 43 31.26 -5.91 15.69
CA HIS A 43 31.08 -4.52 15.27
C HIS A 43 32.45 -3.92 14.92
N PRO A 44 32.60 -3.24 13.77
CA PRO A 44 33.77 -2.42 13.48
C PRO A 44 33.63 -1.03 14.12
N GLU A 45 34.73 -0.30 14.13
CA GLU A 45 34.76 1.11 14.49
C GLU A 45 34.52 2.01 13.26
N THR A 46 34.13 3.27 13.49
CA THR A 46 33.95 4.24 12.41
C THR A 46 35.23 4.47 11.61
N THR A 47 36.39 4.42 12.28
CA THR A 47 37.73 4.56 11.70
C THR A 47 38.13 3.36 10.83
N ASP A 48 37.64 2.16 11.16
CA ASP A 48 37.88 0.95 10.36
C ASP A 48 37.32 1.10 8.94
N VAL A 49 36.19 1.80 8.81
CA VAL A 49 35.52 2.10 7.53
C VAL A 49 36.03 3.40 6.91
N TYR A 50 35.97 4.51 7.66
CA TYR A 50 36.21 5.85 7.13
C TYR A 50 37.68 6.07 6.74
N ASP A 51 38.61 5.67 7.62
CA ASP A 51 40.06 5.77 7.38
C ASP A 51 40.64 4.49 6.75
N LYS A 52 39.79 3.48 6.49
CA LYS A 52 40.18 2.14 6.01
C LYS A 52 41.22 1.44 6.89
N LYS A 53 41.24 1.70 8.21
CA LYS A 53 42.23 1.12 9.13
C LYS A 53 42.12 -0.40 9.26
N ASN A 54 40.90 -0.95 9.16
CA ASN A 54 40.66 -2.38 9.31
C ASN A 54 39.47 -2.83 8.45
N MET A 55 39.66 -2.78 7.12
CA MET A 55 38.64 -3.24 6.19
C MET A 55 38.24 -4.72 6.39
N PRO A 56 39.16 -5.66 6.71
CA PRO A 56 38.80 -7.05 7.00
C PRO A 56 37.76 -7.21 8.11
N ARG A 57 37.82 -6.41 9.18
CA ARG A 57 36.83 -6.44 10.26
C ARG A 57 35.44 -6.01 9.80
N VAL A 58 35.36 -5.06 8.87
CA VAL A 58 34.08 -4.61 8.30
C VAL A 58 33.47 -5.69 7.42
N ILE A 59 34.27 -6.35 6.58
CA ILE A 59 33.82 -7.50 5.79
C ILE A 59 33.35 -8.62 6.72
N TYR A 60 34.12 -8.93 7.77
CA TYR A 60 33.72 -9.90 8.80
C TYR A 60 32.38 -9.57 9.46
N CYS A 61 32.15 -8.29 9.80
CA CYS A 61 30.87 -7.82 10.31
C CYS A 61 29.72 -8.05 9.31
N ILE A 62 29.94 -7.83 8.01
CA ILE A 62 28.92 -8.05 6.98
C ILE A 62 28.56 -9.53 6.87
N HIS A 63 29.54 -10.42 6.90
CA HIS A 63 29.30 -11.87 6.92
C HIS A 63 28.51 -12.29 8.18
N ALA A 64 28.92 -11.83 9.36
CA ALA A 64 28.21 -12.13 10.60
C ALA A 64 26.79 -11.56 10.61
N LEU A 65 26.60 -10.35 10.09
CA LEU A 65 25.28 -9.74 9.92
C LEU A 65 24.40 -10.58 8.97
N SER A 66 24.94 -11.02 7.84
CA SER A 66 24.20 -11.86 6.89
C SER A 66 23.76 -13.18 7.52
N SER A 67 24.66 -13.90 8.21
CA SER A 67 24.31 -15.13 8.93
C SER A 67 23.27 -14.90 10.03
N HIS A 68 23.37 -13.79 10.77
CA HIS A 68 22.41 -13.43 11.80
C HIS A 68 21.04 -13.08 11.22
N LEU A 69 20.99 -12.30 10.13
CA LEU A 69 19.75 -11.97 9.44
C LEU A 69 19.09 -13.19 8.78
N PHE A 70 19.90 -14.10 8.23
CA PHE A 70 19.43 -15.38 7.70
C PHE A 70 18.80 -16.23 8.81
N LYS A 71 19.46 -16.36 9.97
CA LYS A 71 18.88 -17.00 11.16
C LYS A 71 17.54 -16.38 11.57
N LEU A 72 17.40 -15.05 11.49
CA LEU A 72 16.15 -14.34 11.77
C LEU A 72 15.11 -14.46 10.64
N GLY A 73 15.45 -15.08 9.51
CA GLY A 73 14.58 -15.24 8.35
C GLY A 73 14.30 -13.94 7.59
N LYS A 74 15.22 -12.96 7.66
CA LYS A 74 15.08 -11.62 7.05
C LYS A 74 15.79 -11.46 5.70
N THR A 75 16.79 -12.29 5.44
CA THR A 75 17.58 -12.29 4.20
C THR A 75 17.83 -13.72 3.75
N PRO A 76 18.13 -13.96 2.46
CA PRO A 76 18.67 -15.23 2.01
C PRO A 76 20.05 -15.50 2.64
N GLN A 77 20.52 -16.75 2.53
CA GLN A 77 21.86 -17.14 2.93
C GLN A 77 22.89 -16.55 1.96
N ILE A 78 23.99 -16.01 2.49
CA ILE A 78 25.13 -15.60 1.67
C ILE A 78 25.76 -16.81 0.97
N GLN A 79 26.13 -16.64 -0.30
CA GLN A 79 26.73 -17.71 -1.09
C GLN A 79 28.19 -17.93 -0.72
N ASP A 80 28.61 -19.21 -0.68
CA ASP A 80 30.03 -19.55 -0.61
C ASP A 80 30.58 -19.67 -2.05
N LEU A 81 31.42 -18.69 -2.39
CA LEU A 81 32.06 -18.53 -3.70
C LEU A 81 33.54 -18.96 -3.69
N TYR A 82 34.04 -19.49 -2.57
CA TYR A 82 35.42 -19.94 -2.48
C TYR A 82 35.70 -21.05 -3.51
N GLY A 83 36.73 -20.88 -4.33
CA GLY A 83 37.09 -21.81 -5.41
C GLY A 83 36.17 -21.79 -6.64
N LYS A 84 35.10 -20.98 -6.62
CA LYS A 84 34.16 -20.82 -7.75
C LYS A 84 34.43 -19.55 -8.55
N VAL A 85 35.04 -18.55 -7.92
CA VAL A 85 35.43 -17.27 -8.53
C VAL A 85 36.94 -17.17 -8.55
N THR A 86 37.49 -16.72 -9.68
CA THR A 86 38.93 -16.52 -9.90
C THR A 86 39.23 -15.02 -10.01
N PHE A 87 40.35 -14.61 -9.44
CA PHE A 87 40.92 -13.27 -9.56
C PHE A 87 42.24 -13.35 -10.33
N THR A 88 42.74 -12.23 -10.87
CA THR A 88 44.06 -12.24 -11.52
C THR A 88 45.18 -12.29 -10.50
N ASP A 89 46.35 -12.80 -10.89
CA ASP A 89 47.52 -12.87 -10.02
C ASP A 89 47.96 -11.47 -9.55
N GLU A 90 47.79 -10.44 -10.39
CA GLU A 90 48.05 -9.05 -10.03
C GLU A 90 47.12 -8.58 -8.91
N GLU A 91 45.82 -8.86 -9.00
CA GLU A 91 44.83 -8.48 -7.98
C GLU A 91 45.13 -9.14 -6.63
N ILE A 92 45.49 -10.43 -6.65
CA ILE A 92 45.86 -11.19 -5.45
C ILE A 92 47.14 -10.63 -4.81
N THR A 93 48.14 -10.29 -5.65
CA THR A 93 49.42 -9.73 -5.18
C THR A 93 49.21 -8.35 -4.56
N VAL A 94 48.42 -7.48 -5.21
CA VAL A 94 48.08 -6.15 -4.70
C VAL A 94 47.37 -6.29 -3.35
N MET A 95 46.33 -7.10 -3.25
CA MET A 95 45.58 -7.30 -2.00
C MET A 95 46.46 -7.87 -0.88
N SER A 96 47.32 -8.84 -1.19
CA SER A 96 48.26 -9.42 -0.21
C SER A 96 49.24 -8.38 0.32
N SER A 97 49.75 -7.50 -0.56
CA SER A 97 50.65 -6.41 -0.17
C SER A 97 49.96 -5.35 0.71
N GLU A 98 48.69 -5.03 0.41
CA GLU A 98 47.92 -4.09 1.23
C GLU A 98 47.66 -4.67 2.63
N LEU A 99 47.25 -5.94 2.72
CA LEU A 99 47.02 -6.61 4.01
C LEU A 99 48.29 -6.63 4.87
N GLN A 100 49.45 -6.91 4.26
CA GLN A 100 50.74 -6.87 4.96
C GLN A 100 51.10 -5.46 5.46
N LYS A 101 50.82 -4.41 4.66
CA LYS A 101 51.13 -3.02 5.02
C LYS A 101 50.41 -2.54 6.28
N TYR A 102 49.17 -2.97 6.50
CA TYR A 102 48.38 -2.59 7.67
C TYR A 102 48.58 -3.54 8.86
N GLY A 103 49.28 -4.68 8.68
CA GLY A 103 49.59 -5.63 9.75
C GLY A 103 48.35 -6.22 10.43
N VAL A 104 47.21 -6.23 9.74
CA VAL A 104 45.93 -6.66 10.31
C VAL A 104 45.81 -8.18 10.22
N GLN A 105 45.54 -8.84 11.34
CA GLN A 105 45.23 -10.26 11.34
C GLN A 105 43.83 -10.50 10.74
N LEU A 106 43.75 -11.43 9.79
CA LEU A 106 42.47 -11.79 9.18
C LEU A 106 41.59 -12.51 10.21
N PRO A 107 40.33 -12.07 10.38
CA PRO A 107 39.40 -12.74 11.29
C PRO A 107 38.99 -14.12 10.77
N ALA A 108 38.65 -15.02 11.68
CA ALA A 108 38.26 -16.39 11.34
C ALA A 108 36.81 -16.44 10.81
N PHE A 109 36.64 -16.23 9.49
CA PHE A 109 35.33 -16.25 8.81
C PHE A 109 34.57 -17.57 8.99
N GLN A 110 35.27 -18.70 9.03
CA GLN A 110 34.67 -20.03 9.21
C GLN A 110 33.96 -20.21 10.57
N LYS A 111 34.42 -19.50 11.60
CA LYS A 111 33.92 -19.66 12.98
C LYS A 111 32.74 -18.76 13.32
N ILE A 112 32.28 -17.93 12.40
CA ILE A 112 31.18 -16.97 12.62
C ILE A 112 29.92 -17.69 13.15
N GLY A 113 29.53 -18.81 12.52
CA GLY A 113 28.32 -19.54 12.90
C GLY A 113 28.37 -20.10 14.32
N GLY A 114 29.53 -20.65 14.73
CA GLY A 114 29.75 -21.12 16.10
C GLY A 114 29.73 -19.97 17.11
N LEU A 115 30.40 -18.85 16.79
CA LEU A 115 30.45 -17.66 17.65
C LEU A 115 29.06 -17.03 17.89
N LEU A 116 28.24 -16.96 16.84
CA LEU A 116 26.85 -16.49 16.93
C LEU A 116 25.96 -17.42 17.78
N ALA A 117 26.32 -18.69 17.92
CA ALA A 117 25.60 -19.66 18.74
C ALA A 117 26.03 -19.62 20.22
N THR A 118 27.30 -19.33 20.51
CA THR A 118 27.84 -19.24 21.87
C THR A 118 27.33 -18.06 22.70
N ASP A 119 26.89 -16.97 22.06
CA ASP A 119 26.32 -15.81 22.77
C ASP A 119 24.90 -16.05 23.33
N LEU A 120 24.31 -17.23 23.11
CA LEU A 120 23.02 -17.59 23.71
C LEU A 120 23.21 -18.09 25.16
N PRO A 121 22.59 -17.46 26.18
CA PRO A 121 22.74 -17.88 27.58
C PRO A 121 22.32 -19.34 27.79
N GLY A 122 23.14 -20.12 28.50
CA GLY A 122 22.88 -21.51 28.89
C GLY A 122 24.03 -22.47 28.53
N ASP A 123 23.75 -23.78 28.61
CA ASP A 123 24.74 -24.83 28.36
C ASP A 123 25.11 -24.93 26.87
N THR A 124 26.33 -24.51 26.55
CA THR A 124 26.87 -24.56 25.18
C THR A 124 27.18 -25.98 24.73
N ALA A 125 27.57 -26.90 25.62
CA ALA A 125 27.87 -28.28 25.27
C ALA A 125 26.59 -29.04 24.90
N ALA A 126 25.51 -28.85 25.67
CA ALA A 126 24.21 -29.42 25.34
C ALA A 126 23.67 -28.91 23.99
N LEU A 127 23.88 -27.62 23.68
CA LEU A 127 23.53 -27.04 22.38
C LEU A 127 24.31 -27.73 21.23
N HIS A 128 25.63 -27.86 21.38
CA HIS A 128 26.47 -28.50 20.35
C HIS A 128 26.06 -29.96 20.12
N ALA A 129 25.87 -30.74 21.19
CA ALA A 129 25.45 -32.13 21.10
C ALA A 129 24.09 -32.28 20.39
N ALA A 130 23.14 -31.39 20.69
CA ALA A 130 21.83 -31.43 20.08
C ALA A 130 21.87 -31.01 18.59
N VAL A 131 22.72 -30.05 18.21
CA VAL A 131 22.95 -29.69 16.79
C VAL A 131 23.59 -30.83 16.01
N ILE A 132 24.53 -31.56 16.61
CA ILE A 132 25.14 -32.76 16.01
C ILE A 132 24.07 -33.83 15.80
N ALA A 133 23.18 -34.06 16.78
CA ALA A 133 22.09 -35.01 16.65
C ALA A 133 21.14 -34.68 15.48
N VAL A 134 20.81 -33.40 15.28
CA VAL A 134 20.03 -32.96 14.09
C VAL A 134 20.77 -33.30 12.81
N ASN A 135 22.06 -32.97 12.70
CA ASN A 135 22.85 -33.26 11.50
C ASN A 135 22.96 -34.75 11.20
N HIS A 136 23.08 -35.59 12.23
CA HIS A 136 23.11 -37.05 12.08
C HIS A 136 21.74 -37.57 11.62
N ALA A 137 20.64 -37.06 12.18
CA ALA A 137 19.29 -37.44 11.75
C ALA A 137 19.00 -37.07 10.29
N VAL A 138 19.57 -35.96 9.79
CA VAL A 138 19.53 -35.60 8.37
C VAL A 138 20.30 -36.62 7.51
N ASP A 139 21.45 -37.11 7.95
CA ASP A 139 22.23 -38.12 7.21
C ASP A 139 21.58 -39.50 7.19
N SER A 140 20.97 -39.90 8.31
CA SER A 140 20.30 -41.19 8.41
C SER A 140 18.94 -41.23 7.69
N GLU A 141 18.48 -40.09 7.17
CA GLU A 141 17.19 -39.92 6.47
C GLU A 141 15.98 -40.44 7.28
N ASP A 142 16.11 -40.42 8.60
CA ASP A 142 15.09 -40.88 9.54
C ASP A 142 14.22 -39.69 9.96
N GLN A 143 12.99 -39.65 9.46
CA GLN A 143 12.03 -38.57 9.73
C GLN A 143 11.66 -38.48 11.21
N GLU A 144 11.49 -39.59 11.92
CA GLU A 144 11.10 -39.60 13.32
C GLU A 144 12.26 -39.09 14.19
N ALA A 145 13.48 -39.56 13.93
CA ALA A 145 14.68 -39.07 14.59
C ALA A 145 14.92 -37.59 14.31
N LEU A 146 14.68 -37.13 13.07
CA LEU A 146 14.83 -35.73 12.68
C LEU A 146 13.83 -34.85 13.43
N LEU A 147 12.55 -35.20 13.44
CA LEU A 147 11.51 -34.44 14.14
C LEU A 147 11.85 -34.29 15.63
N LYS A 148 12.19 -35.41 16.28
CA LYS A 148 12.57 -35.43 17.70
C LYS A 148 13.81 -34.58 17.98
N SER A 149 14.78 -34.60 17.06
CA SER A 149 16.01 -33.81 17.18
C SER A 149 15.74 -32.32 16.98
N LEU A 150 14.89 -31.94 16.03
CA LEU A 150 14.48 -30.55 15.80
C LEU A 150 13.70 -30.00 17.01
N GLN A 151 12.76 -30.76 17.54
CA GLN A 151 11.95 -30.38 18.71
C GLN A 151 12.73 -30.37 20.04
N ASN A 152 13.97 -30.85 20.04
CA ASN A 152 14.80 -30.83 21.24
C ASN A 152 15.07 -29.39 21.68
N ARG A 153 14.58 -29.03 22.87
CA ARG A 153 14.73 -27.69 23.47
C ARG A 153 16.19 -27.23 23.58
N SER A 154 17.13 -28.16 23.65
CA SER A 154 18.57 -27.86 23.72
C SER A 154 19.10 -27.25 22.42
N VAL A 155 18.49 -27.52 21.26
CA VAL A 155 18.86 -26.91 19.95
C VAL A 155 18.37 -25.46 19.84
N ARG A 156 17.36 -25.07 20.66
CA ARG A 156 16.80 -23.71 20.71
C ARG A 156 16.29 -23.21 19.36
N LEU A 157 15.67 -24.11 18.60
CA LEU A 157 14.97 -23.78 17.37
C LEU A 157 13.56 -23.27 17.66
N ASN A 158 13.10 -22.33 16.84
CA ASN A 158 11.77 -21.74 16.91
C ASN A 158 10.99 -22.07 15.63
N PHE A 159 9.66 -22.07 15.75
CA PHE A 159 8.73 -22.21 14.63
C PHE A 159 8.85 -23.52 13.86
N ILE A 160 9.08 -24.63 14.56
CA ILE A 160 9.06 -25.96 13.93
C ILE A 160 7.60 -26.35 13.70
N LEU A 161 7.27 -26.68 12.45
CA LEU A 161 5.94 -27.13 12.03
C LEU A 161 6.06 -28.56 11.49
N GLU A 162 5.35 -29.51 12.13
CA GLU A 162 5.45 -30.94 11.80
C GLU A 162 5.00 -31.23 10.36
N GLU A 163 4.02 -30.46 9.87
CA GLU A 163 3.52 -30.51 8.49
C GLU A 163 4.59 -30.26 7.42
N TYR A 164 5.70 -29.59 7.75
CA TYR A 164 6.77 -29.27 6.80
C TYR A 164 8.03 -30.13 6.99
N LEU A 165 7.96 -31.19 7.78
CA LEU A 165 9.11 -32.02 8.12
C LEU A 165 9.86 -32.56 6.88
N GLU A 166 9.12 -33.00 5.86
CA GLU A 166 9.71 -33.50 4.62
C GLU A 166 10.45 -32.39 3.85
N CYS A 167 9.88 -31.19 3.81
CA CYS A 167 10.54 -30.02 3.22
C CYS A 167 11.79 -29.62 4.00
N TYR A 168 11.75 -29.65 5.35
CA TYR A 168 12.92 -29.40 6.17
C TYR A 168 14.04 -30.41 5.89
N ALA A 169 13.72 -31.71 5.88
CA ALA A 169 14.67 -32.77 5.59
C ALA A 169 15.38 -32.54 4.25
N LYS A 170 14.61 -32.28 3.19
CA LYS A 170 15.14 -32.01 1.85
C LYS A 170 16.06 -30.78 1.83
N THR A 171 15.60 -29.65 2.37
CA THR A 171 16.37 -28.39 2.37
C THR A 171 17.65 -28.51 3.20
N LEU A 172 17.58 -29.13 4.39
CA LEU A 172 18.75 -29.32 5.25
C LEU A 172 19.77 -30.28 4.61
N LYS A 173 19.32 -31.35 3.95
CA LYS A 173 20.20 -32.26 3.21
C LYS A 173 20.94 -31.54 2.09
N THR A 174 20.23 -30.75 1.28
CA THR A 174 20.85 -29.94 0.21
C THR A 174 21.85 -28.92 0.76
N ALA A 175 21.47 -28.22 1.85
CA ALA A 175 22.36 -27.24 2.48
C ALA A 175 23.62 -27.88 3.05
N LYS A 176 23.51 -29.06 3.67
CA LYS A 176 24.64 -29.80 4.20
C LYS A 176 25.58 -30.28 3.08
N ALA A 177 25.04 -30.83 2.00
CA ALA A 177 25.82 -31.24 0.84
C ALA A 177 26.62 -30.06 0.23
N ALA A 178 25.98 -28.89 0.08
CA ALA A 178 26.65 -27.68 -0.40
C ALA A 178 27.78 -27.21 0.53
N LYS A 179 27.64 -27.43 1.84
CA LYS A 179 28.66 -27.09 2.84
C LYS A 179 29.87 -28.00 2.76
N VAL A 180 29.64 -29.31 2.66
CA VAL A 180 30.69 -30.33 2.45
C VAL A 180 31.45 -30.05 1.16
N GLU A 181 30.76 -29.71 0.07
CA GLU A 181 31.39 -29.33 -1.20
C GLU A 181 32.28 -28.07 -1.03
N ALA A 182 31.79 -27.06 -0.31
CA ALA A 182 32.55 -25.85 -0.05
C ALA A 182 33.79 -26.10 0.84
N ALA A 183 33.67 -26.98 1.84
CA ALA A 183 34.79 -27.41 2.66
C ALA A 183 35.84 -28.18 1.83
N MET A 184 35.39 -29.07 0.94
CA MET A 184 36.27 -29.79 0.02
C MET A 184 37.05 -28.83 -0.89
N ASN A 185 36.40 -27.81 -1.44
CA ASN A 185 37.07 -26.77 -2.24
C ASN A 185 38.11 -25.99 -1.43
N ARG A 186 37.84 -25.73 -0.14
CA ARG A 186 38.78 -25.06 0.76
C ARG A 186 39.98 -25.94 1.12
N SER A 187 39.78 -27.25 1.25
CA SER A 187 40.84 -28.20 1.59
C SER A 187 41.95 -28.30 0.55
N LEU A 188 41.71 -27.81 -0.68
CA LEU A 188 42.71 -27.70 -1.75
C LEU A 188 43.76 -26.60 -1.50
N ASN A 189 43.59 -25.77 -0.47
CA ASN A 189 44.54 -24.73 -0.08
C ASN A 189 45.40 -25.20 1.10
N ASP A 190 46.72 -25.12 0.97
CA ASP A 190 47.71 -25.55 1.96
C ASP A 190 47.56 -24.88 3.34
N SER A 191 46.90 -23.73 3.40
CA SER A 191 46.64 -22.98 4.66
C SER A 191 45.34 -23.39 5.38
N TYR A 192 44.61 -24.38 4.86
CA TYR A 192 43.35 -24.82 5.41
C TYR A 192 43.48 -25.55 6.75
N VAL A 193 42.59 -25.22 7.69
CA VAL A 193 42.46 -25.89 8.98
C VAL A 193 41.02 -26.38 9.09
N ALA A 194 40.84 -27.69 9.23
CA ALA A 194 39.51 -28.29 9.34
C ALA A 194 38.80 -27.84 10.62
N ASP A 195 37.54 -27.45 10.49
CA ASP A 195 36.61 -27.12 11.57
C ASP A 195 35.49 -28.17 11.63
N VAL A 196 35.00 -28.46 12.83
CA VAL A 196 33.94 -29.47 13.05
C VAL A 196 32.65 -29.12 12.30
N TYR A 197 32.41 -27.83 12.04
CA TYR A 197 31.25 -27.35 11.29
C TYR A 197 31.48 -27.23 9.78
N ASP A 198 32.62 -27.68 9.25
CA ASP A 198 32.79 -27.75 7.80
C ASP A 198 31.83 -28.76 7.16
N ASP A 199 31.60 -29.88 7.85
CA ASP A 199 30.69 -30.94 7.38
C ASP A 199 29.30 -30.87 8.04
N LEU A 200 29.13 -30.02 9.06
CA LEU A 200 27.90 -29.91 9.85
C LEU A 200 27.25 -28.54 9.73
N LEU A 201 25.93 -28.51 9.63
CA LEU A 201 25.16 -27.27 9.76
C LEU A 201 25.21 -26.78 11.21
N THR A 202 25.41 -25.48 11.37
CA THR A 202 25.34 -24.77 12.65
C THR A 202 23.88 -24.53 13.05
N GLN A 203 23.65 -24.22 14.33
CA GLN A 203 22.30 -23.88 14.81
C GLN A 203 21.66 -22.72 14.03
N ALA A 204 22.46 -21.71 13.69
CA ALA A 204 22.00 -20.53 12.96
C ALA A 204 21.56 -20.88 11.53
N GLU A 205 22.31 -21.74 10.85
CA GLU A 205 21.97 -22.22 9.50
C GLU A 205 20.69 -23.06 9.53
N ILE A 206 20.59 -24.02 10.47
CA ILE A 206 19.39 -24.85 10.63
C ILE A 206 18.15 -23.97 10.85
N GLN A 207 18.22 -23.00 11.76
CA GLN A 207 17.11 -22.08 12.02
C GLN A 207 16.75 -21.24 10.78
N GLY A 208 17.76 -20.76 10.04
CA GLY A 208 17.55 -19.97 8.81
C GLY A 208 16.86 -20.78 7.73
N HIS A 209 17.26 -22.03 7.51
CA HIS A 209 16.59 -22.94 6.56
C HIS A 209 15.16 -23.26 6.98
N ILE A 210 14.91 -23.54 8.26
CA ILE A 210 13.54 -23.75 8.77
C ILE A 210 12.68 -22.52 8.51
N ASN A 211 13.18 -21.32 8.82
CA ASN A 211 12.45 -20.08 8.56
C ASN A 211 12.17 -19.85 7.07
N SER A 212 13.12 -20.19 6.20
CA SER A 212 12.95 -20.11 4.74
C SER A 212 11.87 -21.06 4.24
N VAL A 213 11.91 -22.33 4.68
CA VAL A 213 10.89 -23.33 4.33
C VAL A 213 9.51 -22.89 4.84
N ASN A 214 9.41 -22.43 6.09
CA ASN A 214 8.14 -21.95 6.66
C ASN A 214 7.52 -20.84 5.83
N VAL A 215 8.32 -19.85 5.44
CA VAL A 215 7.86 -18.73 4.64
C VAL A 215 7.41 -19.18 3.25
N SER A 216 8.16 -20.09 2.62
CA SER A 216 7.83 -20.64 1.30
C SER A 216 6.54 -21.47 1.34
N GLN A 217 6.38 -22.35 2.33
CA GLN A 217 5.20 -23.19 2.43
C GLN A 217 3.95 -22.38 2.81
N LYS A 218 4.06 -21.42 3.73
CA LYS A 218 2.94 -20.52 4.05
C LYS A 218 2.56 -19.63 2.87
N TRP A 219 3.51 -19.27 2.01
CA TRP A 219 3.20 -18.58 0.75
C TRP A 219 2.34 -19.46 -0.17
N ASN A 220 2.69 -20.74 -0.33
CA ASN A 220 1.86 -21.67 -1.10
C ASN A 220 0.45 -21.80 -0.50
N GLU A 221 0.32 -21.91 0.82
CA GLU A 221 -0.99 -21.92 1.49
C GLU A 221 -1.78 -20.63 1.24
N VAL A 222 -1.14 -19.46 1.27
CA VAL A 222 -1.78 -18.18 0.93
C VAL A 222 -2.34 -18.20 -0.49
N LEU A 223 -1.59 -18.74 -1.46
CA LEU A 223 -2.04 -18.87 -2.84
C LEU A 223 -3.22 -19.85 -2.95
N ASP A 224 -3.17 -20.99 -2.26
CA ASP A 224 -4.24 -21.99 -2.27
C ASP A 224 -5.54 -21.46 -1.64
N ILE A 225 -5.42 -20.71 -0.53
CA ILE A 225 -6.56 -20.06 0.15
C ILE A 225 -7.17 -18.98 -0.75
N ALA A 226 -6.35 -18.19 -1.42
CA ALA A 226 -6.82 -17.17 -2.35
C ALA A 226 -7.59 -17.78 -3.54
N ALA A 227 -7.13 -18.92 -4.06
CA ALA A 227 -7.83 -19.65 -5.12
C ALA A 227 -9.19 -20.21 -4.67
N GLN A 228 -9.36 -20.44 -3.36
CA GLN A 228 -10.61 -20.92 -2.76
C GLN A 228 -11.57 -19.79 -2.35
N HIS A 229 -11.14 -18.51 -2.43
CA HIS A 229 -11.89 -17.35 -1.97
C HIS A 229 -12.32 -17.44 -0.48
N ASP A 230 -11.46 -18.03 0.37
CA ASP A 230 -11.71 -18.19 1.81
C ASP A 230 -11.03 -17.07 2.60
N SER A 231 -11.71 -15.92 2.67
CA SER A 231 -11.19 -14.71 3.33
C SER A 231 -10.93 -14.89 4.83
N ASP A 232 -11.68 -15.74 5.52
CA ASP A 232 -11.50 -15.97 6.97
C ASP A 232 -10.17 -16.70 7.25
N LYS A 233 -9.81 -17.68 6.38
CA LYS A 233 -8.52 -18.36 6.48
C LYS A 233 -7.35 -17.48 6.04
N MET A 234 -7.57 -16.51 5.15
CA MET A 234 -6.52 -15.62 4.64
C MET A 234 -5.83 -14.84 5.78
N ALA A 235 -6.61 -14.21 6.66
CA ALA A 235 -6.04 -13.49 7.80
C ALA A 235 -5.36 -14.45 8.79
N ALA A 236 -5.90 -15.65 8.97
CA ALA A 236 -5.33 -16.66 9.87
C ALA A 236 -3.96 -17.18 9.39
N VAL A 237 -3.81 -17.48 8.10
CA VAL A 237 -2.52 -17.94 7.54
C VAL A 237 -1.47 -16.85 7.62
N LEU A 238 -1.82 -15.58 7.31
CA LEU A 238 -0.91 -14.44 7.39
C LEU A 238 -0.52 -14.11 8.84
N ALA A 239 -1.40 -14.37 9.80
CA ALA A 239 -1.13 -14.22 11.23
C ALA A 239 -0.25 -15.34 11.80
N SER A 240 0.19 -16.32 10.99
CA SER A 240 1.05 -17.41 11.44
C SER A 240 2.34 -16.87 12.09
N PRO A 241 2.68 -17.29 13.33
CA PRO A 241 3.84 -16.76 14.05
C PRO A 241 5.18 -16.91 13.33
N CYS A 242 5.32 -17.95 12.49
CA CYS A 242 6.53 -18.20 11.69
C CYS A 242 6.79 -17.12 10.62
N LEU A 243 5.73 -16.43 10.17
CA LEU A 243 5.82 -15.34 9.19
C LEU A 243 6.24 -14.02 9.82
N GLN A 244 6.10 -13.85 11.14
CA GLN A 244 6.54 -12.66 11.87
C GLN A 244 6.09 -11.35 11.18
N LEU A 245 4.88 -11.35 10.59
CA LEU A 245 4.29 -10.17 9.98
C LEU A 245 3.82 -9.22 11.08
N SER A 246 3.83 -7.93 10.76
CA SER A 246 3.31 -6.87 11.62
C SER A 246 1.90 -6.50 11.17
N ASP A 247 1.06 -6.12 12.14
CA ASP A 247 -0.27 -5.54 11.94
C ASP A 247 -1.26 -6.40 11.16
N VAL A 248 -1.22 -7.73 11.31
CA VAL A 248 -2.25 -8.59 10.69
C VAL A 248 -3.56 -8.48 11.48
N GLU A 249 -4.59 -7.97 10.83
CA GLU A 249 -5.95 -7.82 11.38
C GLU A 249 -6.85 -8.95 10.89
N ARG A 250 -7.60 -9.56 11.82
CA ARG A 250 -8.46 -10.71 11.53
C ARG A 250 -9.60 -10.36 10.58
N ASP A 251 -10.17 -9.18 10.73
CA ASP A 251 -11.34 -8.73 9.97
C ASP A 251 -10.98 -8.26 8.55
N ASN A 252 -9.67 -8.14 8.23
CA ASN A 252 -9.18 -7.62 6.95
C ASN A 252 -8.85 -8.72 5.92
N GLY A 253 -9.24 -9.97 6.18
CA GLY A 253 -8.92 -11.11 5.30
C GLY A 253 -9.32 -10.90 3.83
N SER A 254 -10.50 -10.34 3.58
CA SER A 254 -10.98 -10.04 2.22
C SER A 254 -10.18 -8.94 1.53
N TRP A 255 -9.68 -7.96 2.28
CA TRP A 255 -8.79 -6.92 1.76
C TRP A 255 -7.42 -7.47 1.38
N TYR A 256 -6.88 -8.41 2.16
CA TYR A 256 -5.63 -9.10 1.82
C TYR A 256 -5.76 -9.94 0.56
N GLU A 257 -6.88 -10.64 0.41
CA GLU A 257 -7.19 -11.42 -0.80
C GLU A 257 -7.32 -10.53 -2.05
N GLU A 258 -8.06 -9.42 -1.94
CA GLU A 258 -8.17 -8.45 -3.03
C GLU A 258 -6.80 -7.86 -3.41
N MET A 259 -5.97 -7.55 -2.42
CA MET A 259 -4.62 -7.03 -2.67
C MET A 259 -3.73 -8.08 -3.33
N LEU A 260 -3.77 -9.33 -2.87
CA LEU A 260 -3.04 -10.42 -3.53
C LEU A 260 -3.45 -10.57 -5.00
N ARG A 261 -4.76 -10.57 -5.28
CA ARG A 261 -5.28 -10.65 -6.66
C ARG A 261 -4.78 -9.51 -7.53
N LYS A 262 -4.85 -8.25 -7.05
CA LYS A 262 -4.29 -7.09 -7.78
C LYS A 262 -2.80 -7.25 -8.06
N LEU A 263 -2.06 -7.80 -7.11
CA LEU A 263 -0.62 -8.00 -7.23
C LEU A 263 -0.30 -9.09 -8.27
N VAL A 264 -1.03 -10.21 -8.25
CA VAL A 264 -0.93 -11.29 -9.24
C VAL A 264 -1.30 -10.78 -10.64
N ASP A 265 -2.43 -10.10 -10.78
CA ASP A 265 -2.92 -9.55 -12.06
C ASP A 265 -1.95 -8.53 -12.66
N SER A 266 -1.26 -7.76 -11.80
CA SER A 266 -0.27 -6.78 -12.25
C SER A 266 1.07 -7.38 -12.70
N GLY A 267 1.31 -8.68 -12.46
CA GLY A 267 2.58 -9.35 -12.73
C GLY A 267 3.76 -8.88 -11.87
N LYS A 268 3.56 -7.93 -10.93
CA LYS A 268 4.61 -7.36 -10.08
C LYS A 268 5.22 -8.35 -9.08
N TRP A 269 4.57 -9.50 -8.84
CA TRP A 269 5.12 -10.52 -7.95
C TRP A 269 6.39 -11.19 -8.50
N ILE A 270 6.61 -11.14 -9.82
CA ILE A 270 7.78 -11.76 -10.47
C ILE A 270 9.09 -11.15 -9.96
N GLU A 271 9.11 -9.85 -9.67
CA GLU A 271 10.27 -9.16 -9.06
C GLU A 271 10.63 -9.73 -7.67
N TYR A 272 9.64 -10.29 -6.97
CA TYR A 272 9.82 -10.88 -5.65
C TYR A 272 10.14 -12.37 -5.68
N GLU A 273 9.74 -13.09 -6.73
CA GLU A 273 10.07 -14.50 -6.94
C GLU A 273 11.59 -14.68 -7.16
N GLU A 274 12.18 -13.82 -7.99
CA GLU A 274 13.63 -13.83 -8.26
C GLU A 274 14.47 -13.53 -7.01
N SER A 275 13.89 -12.80 -6.04
CA SER A 275 14.57 -12.46 -4.78
C SER A 275 14.26 -13.42 -3.62
N SER A 276 13.29 -14.33 -3.79
CA SER A 276 12.81 -15.24 -2.74
C SER A 276 12.38 -14.52 -1.44
N GLU A 277 11.90 -13.28 -1.57
CA GLU A 277 11.56 -12.41 -0.43
C GLU A 277 10.06 -12.46 -0.07
N TRP A 278 9.46 -13.64 -0.06
CA TRP A 278 8.01 -13.84 0.14
C TRP A 278 7.46 -13.19 1.41
N ARG A 279 8.26 -13.12 2.49
CA ARG A 279 7.88 -12.41 3.72
C ARG A 279 7.59 -10.93 3.46
N LYS A 280 8.38 -10.26 2.61
CA LYS A 280 8.17 -8.84 2.27
C LYS A 280 6.92 -8.67 1.41
N VAL A 281 6.66 -9.60 0.49
CA VAL A 281 5.43 -9.62 -0.33
C VAL A 281 4.21 -9.71 0.57
N MET A 282 4.18 -10.70 1.46
CA MET A 282 3.08 -10.89 2.41
C MET A 282 2.92 -9.67 3.33
N GLN A 283 4.01 -9.06 3.79
CA GLN A 283 3.94 -7.84 4.59
C GLN A 283 3.34 -6.66 3.81
N HIS A 284 3.67 -6.53 2.53
CA HIS A 284 3.11 -5.49 1.66
C HIS A 284 1.61 -5.71 1.43
N ILE A 285 1.19 -6.95 1.19
CA ILE A 285 -0.23 -7.33 1.08
C ILE A 285 -0.99 -6.92 2.34
N VAL A 286 -0.43 -7.22 3.52
CA VAL A 286 -1.03 -6.85 4.81
C VAL A 286 -1.13 -5.33 4.97
N SER A 287 -0.04 -4.59 4.69
CA SER A 287 -0.02 -3.13 4.88
C SER A 287 -0.98 -2.40 3.94
N GLU A 288 -1.00 -2.78 2.66
CA GLU A 288 -1.90 -2.16 1.68
C GLU A 288 -3.35 -2.58 1.90
N GLY A 289 -3.59 -3.83 2.32
CA GLY A 289 -4.91 -4.32 2.68
C GLY A 289 -5.49 -3.55 3.88
N ASN A 290 -4.70 -3.36 4.94
CA ASN A 290 -5.13 -2.54 6.09
C ASN A 290 -5.38 -1.09 5.71
N THR A 291 -4.51 -0.50 4.89
CA THR A 291 -4.70 0.88 4.40
C THR A 291 -6.01 0.99 3.61
N SER A 292 -6.31 0.00 2.76
CA SER A 292 -7.55 -0.06 1.99
C SER A 292 -8.78 -0.21 2.89
N ALA A 293 -8.70 -1.09 3.90
CA ALA A 293 -9.75 -1.28 4.89
C ALA A 293 -10.03 0.00 5.69
N GLU A 294 -9.00 0.68 6.17
CA GLU A 294 -9.13 1.93 6.92
C GLU A 294 -9.76 3.03 6.05
N LEU A 295 -9.32 3.16 4.79
CA LEU A 295 -9.91 4.11 3.84
C LEU A 295 -11.39 3.80 3.59
N TYR A 296 -11.74 2.53 3.42
CA TYR A 296 -13.13 2.12 3.25
C TYR A 296 -13.98 2.42 4.48
N GLN A 297 -13.48 2.14 5.69
CA GLN A 297 -14.18 2.46 6.94
C GLN A 297 -14.41 3.98 7.09
N LYS A 298 -13.39 4.80 6.79
CA LYS A 298 -13.52 6.27 6.78
C LYS A 298 -14.58 6.76 5.79
N LYS A 299 -14.61 6.17 4.57
CA LYS A 299 -15.63 6.46 3.54
C LYS A 299 -17.04 6.11 4.04
N THR A 300 -17.23 4.89 4.54
CA THR A 300 -18.52 4.42 5.05
C THR A 300 -18.99 5.26 6.25
N SER A 301 -18.08 5.64 7.14
CA SER A 301 -18.38 6.53 8.27
C SER A 301 -18.82 7.93 7.80
N ALA A 302 -18.15 8.50 6.80
CA ALA A 302 -18.54 9.80 6.24
C ALA A 302 -19.94 9.77 5.61
N VAL A 303 -20.26 8.72 4.82
CA VAL A 303 -21.60 8.53 4.24
C VAL A 303 -22.66 8.38 5.33
N LYS A 304 -22.35 7.62 6.39
CA LYS A 304 -23.24 7.47 7.54
C LYS A 304 -23.51 8.81 8.23
N THR A 305 -22.48 9.64 8.42
CA THR A 305 -22.63 10.99 8.99
C THR A 305 -23.54 11.86 8.14
N VAL A 306 -23.40 11.84 6.80
CA VAL A 306 -24.28 12.58 5.89
C VAL A 306 -25.74 12.13 6.05
N ASN A 307 -26.00 10.82 6.02
CA ASN A 307 -27.36 10.29 6.19
C ASN A 307 -27.95 10.59 7.58
N GLN A 308 -27.13 10.61 8.62
CA GLN A 308 -27.55 11.03 9.96
C GLN A 308 -27.97 12.51 9.98
N GLN A 309 -27.22 13.39 9.30
CA GLN A 309 -27.60 14.79 9.17
C GLN A 309 -28.93 14.94 8.41
N LEU A 310 -29.12 14.20 7.31
CA LEU A 310 -30.38 14.21 6.56
C LEU A 310 -31.58 13.65 7.35
N ALA A 311 -31.34 12.84 8.39
CA ALA A 311 -32.40 12.24 9.19
C ALA A 311 -32.90 13.15 10.33
N CYS A 312 -32.00 13.86 11.02
CA CYS A 312 -32.34 14.64 12.21
C CYS A 312 -31.42 15.84 12.47
N GLY A 313 -30.63 16.23 11.48
CA GLY A 313 -29.63 17.28 11.59
C GLY A 313 -30.14 18.65 11.17
N SER A 314 -29.23 19.45 10.61
CA SER A 314 -29.50 20.79 10.09
C SER A 314 -28.77 21.02 8.77
N VAL A 315 -29.16 22.06 8.03
CA VAL A 315 -28.51 22.48 6.78
C VAL A 315 -26.99 22.69 6.97
N LEU A 316 -26.59 23.36 8.05
CA LEU A 316 -25.17 23.58 8.36
C LEU A 316 -24.44 22.27 8.69
N GLY A 317 -25.07 21.40 9.49
CA GLY A 317 -24.51 20.09 9.83
C GLY A 317 -24.33 19.19 8.60
N LEU A 318 -25.29 19.22 7.66
CA LEU A 318 -25.17 18.53 6.37
C LEU A 318 -23.98 19.07 5.56
N LEU A 319 -23.85 20.40 5.45
CA LEU A 319 -22.75 21.01 4.71
C LEU A 319 -21.38 20.66 5.32
N GLU A 320 -21.26 20.64 6.65
CA GLU A 320 -20.04 20.18 7.33
C GLU A 320 -19.76 18.69 7.05
N ALA A 321 -20.78 17.84 7.07
CA ALA A 321 -20.62 16.42 6.76
C ALA A 321 -20.18 16.19 5.30
N LEU A 322 -20.75 16.93 4.34
CA LEU A 322 -20.39 16.87 2.92
C LEU A 322 -18.96 17.33 2.64
N ARG A 323 -18.40 18.22 3.47
CA ARG A 323 -17.00 18.68 3.38
C ARG A 323 -15.97 17.63 3.82
N SER A 324 -16.39 16.45 4.26
CA SER A 324 -15.46 15.38 4.58
C SER A 324 -14.62 15.00 3.35
N PRO A 325 -13.28 15.01 3.44
CA PRO A 325 -12.41 14.66 2.31
C PRO A 325 -12.59 13.21 1.87
N CYS A 326 -13.16 12.36 2.73
CA CYS A 326 -13.43 10.95 2.43
C CYS A 326 -14.54 10.77 1.38
N LEU A 327 -15.40 11.78 1.20
CA LEU A 327 -16.45 11.74 0.19
C LEU A 327 -15.93 12.08 -1.21
N GLU A 328 -14.71 12.62 -1.35
CA GLU A 328 -14.09 13.00 -2.63
C GLU A 328 -15.02 13.90 -3.49
N ILE A 329 -15.74 14.80 -2.82
CA ILE A 329 -16.56 15.83 -3.46
C ILE A 329 -15.67 17.06 -3.67
N ASP A 330 -15.76 17.67 -4.85
CA ASP A 330 -15.03 18.90 -5.14
C ASP A 330 -15.48 20.03 -4.16
N PRO A 331 -14.56 20.59 -3.36
CA PRO A 331 -14.88 21.66 -2.43
C PRO A 331 -15.51 22.90 -3.07
N GLU A 332 -15.25 23.17 -4.37
CA GLU A 332 -15.84 24.31 -5.09
C GLU A 332 -17.35 24.18 -5.26
N LEU A 333 -17.86 22.94 -5.27
CA LEU A 333 -19.30 22.69 -5.33
C LEU A 333 -19.97 23.06 -4.01
N LEU A 334 -19.32 22.81 -2.87
CA LEU A 334 -19.89 22.89 -1.50
C LEU A 334 -20.01 24.31 -0.94
N THR A 335 -20.72 25.16 -1.67
CA THR A 335 -20.98 26.56 -1.29
C THR A 335 -22.06 26.67 -0.23
N THR A 336 -21.93 27.68 0.65
CA THR A 336 -22.98 28.01 1.63
C THR A 336 -24.28 28.44 0.94
N PHE A 337 -24.17 29.04 -0.26
CA PHE A 337 -25.33 29.42 -1.06
C PHE A 337 -26.15 28.19 -1.45
N ALA A 338 -25.54 27.11 -1.93
CA ALA A 338 -26.26 25.91 -2.38
C ALA A 338 -26.79 25.01 -1.24
N ALA A 339 -26.35 25.23 0.00
CA ALA A 339 -26.63 24.35 1.13
C ALA A 339 -28.13 24.09 1.41
N PRO A 340 -29.03 25.08 1.36
CA PRO A 340 -30.48 24.85 1.53
C PRO A 340 -31.06 23.92 0.46
N LEU A 341 -30.58 24.03 -0.78
CA LEU A 341 -31.03 23.18 -1.88
C LEU A 341 -30.54 21.73 -1.71
N TYR A 342 -29.30 21.53 -1.26
CA TYR A 342 -28.82 20.18 -0.91
C TYR A 342 -29.70 19.53 0.14
N TRP A 343 -30.06 20.28 1.18
CA TRP A 343 -30.88 19.77 2.26
C TRP A 343 -32.26 19.35 1.75
N ASP A 344 -33.02 20.26 1.13
CA ASP A 344 -34.39 19.99 0.71
C ASP A 344 -34.49 18.82 -0.27
N GLU A 345 -33.67 18.85 -1.32
CA GLU A 345 -33.74 17.83 -2.38
C GLU A 345 -33.16 16.49 -1.92
N MET A 346 -32.07 16.46 -1.15
CA MET A 346 -31.52 15.18 -0.66
C MET A 346 -32.39 14.56 0.44
N VAL A 347 -33.11 15.36 1.24
CA VAL A 347 -34.12 14.84 2.18
C VAL A 347 -35.29 14.24 1.40
N ALA A 348 -35.78 14.94 0.37
CA ALA A 348 -36.82 14.42 -0.51
C ALA A 348 -36.40 13.11 -1.19
N ASP A 349 -35.21 13.07 -1.83
CA ASP A 349 -34.63 11.88 -2.47
C ASP A 349 -34.59 10.68 -1.51
N ARG A 350 -34.16 10.91 -0.27
CA ARG A 350 -34.07 9.85 0.75
C ARG A 350 -35.44 9.32 1.15
N LEU A 351 -36.43 10.20 1.30
CA LEU A 351 -37.81 9.84 1.63
C LEU A 351 -38.47 9.07 0.49
N ASP A 352 -38.30 9.53 -0.75
CA ASP A 352 -38.87 8.91 -1.95
C ASP A 352 -38.26 7.54 -2.23
N CYS A 353 -36.94 7.39 -2.05
CA CYS A 353 -36.25 6.12 -2.21
C CYS A 353 -36.48 5.15 -1.03
N GLY A 354 -36.92 5.64 0.13
CA GLY A 354 -37.13 4.84 1.34
C GLY A 354 -35.85 4.20 1.91
N ARG A 355 -34.66 4.71 1.55
CA ARG A 355 -33.35 4.19 1.97
C ARG A 355 -32.34 5.31 2.15
N ASP A 356 -31.27 5.01 2.89
CA ASP A 356 -30.10 5.90 2.98
C ASP A 356 -29.44 6.08 1.60
N LEU A 357 -28.93 7.29 1.37
CA LEU A 357 -28.21 7.66 0.16
C LEU A 357 -26.82 7.00 0.17
N THR A 358 -26.45 6.38 -0.95
CA THR A 358 -25.11 5.84 -1.16
C THR A 358 -24.11 6.95 -1.45
N LEU A 359 -22.80 6.64 -1.43
CA LEU A 359 -21.77 7.59 -1.85
C LEU A 359 -22.01 8.11 -3.28
N THR A 360 -22.48 7.24 -4.18
CA THR A 360 -22.81 7.62 -5.56
C THR A 360 -23.99 8.58 -5.60
N ASP A 361 -25.07 8.27 -4.87
CA ASP A 361 -26.25 9.14 -4.78
C ASP A 361 -25.84 10.53 -4.27
N ILE A 362 -25.06 10.60 -3.18
CA ILE A 362 -24.58 11.86 -2.61
C ILE A 362 -23.74 12.66 -3.61
N LYS A 363 -22.77 12.02 -4.29
CA LYS A 363 -21.92 12.69 -5.29
C LYS A 363 -22.75 13.23 -6.46
N THR A 364 -23.70 12.46 -6.94
CA THR A 364 -24.58 12.85 -8.06
C THR A 364 -25.51 14.00 -7.65
N SER A 365 -26.16 13.91 -6.48
CA SER A 365 -27.03 14.98 -5.98
C SER A 365 -26.23 16.27 -5.79
N VAL A 366 -25.08 16.25 -5.11
CA VAL A 366 -24.27 17.47 -4.96
C VAL A 366 -23.85 18.03 -6.31
N GLY A 367 -23.43 17.20 -7.26
CA GLY A 367 -23.07 17.65 -8.61
C GLY A 367 -24.20 18.38 -9.33
N VAL A 368 -25.39 17.78 -9.39
CA VAL A 368 -26.57 18.36 -10.05
C VAL A 368 -27.06 19.62 -9.33
N LEU A 369 -27.26 19.53 -8.02
CA LEU A 369 -27.82 20.61 -7.21
C LEU A 369 -26.90 21.84 -7.18
N SER A 370 -25.58 21.64 -7.26
CA SER A 370 -24.63 22.76 -7.38
C SER A 370 -24.78 23.52 -8.68
N GLN A 371 -25.09 22.84 -9.80
CA GLN A 371 -25.33 23.48 -11.09
C GLN A 371 -26.66 24.25 -11.08
N ILE A 372 -27.68 23.72 -10.41
CA ILE A 372 -28.95 24.42 -10.18
C ILE A 372 -28.73 25.68 -9.33
N ALA A 373 -27.95 25.57 -8.26
CA ALA A 373 -27.59 26.73 -7.44
C ALA A 373 -26.77 27.75 -8.24
N HIS A 374 -25.85 27.31 -9.11
CA HIS A 374 -25.12 28.20 -10.01
C HIS A 374 -26.05 28.94 -10.98
N LEU A 375 -27.03 28.26 -11.58
CA LEU A 375 -28.06 28.91 -12.40
C LEU A 375 -28.85 29.95 -11.59
N THR A 376 -29.25 29.61 -10.37
CA THR A 376 -29.96 30.54 -9.48
C THR A 376 -29.10 31.77 -9.15
N SER A 377 -27.81 31.59 -8.88
CA SER A 377 -26.88 32.72 -8.68
C SER A 377 -26.70 33.55 -9.95
N ALA A 378 -26.72 32.94 -11.14
CA ALA A 378 -26.68 33.67 -12.39
C ALA A 378 -27.96 34.50 -12.61
N ILE A 379 -29.12 33.97 -12.21
CA ILE A 379 -30.41 34.69 -12.21
C ILE A 379 -30.33 35.92 -11.29
N ASP A 380 -29.78 35.76 -10.09
CA ASP A 380 -29.59 36.86 -9.14
C ASP A 380 -28.67 37.98 -9.69
N SER A 381 -27.79 37.68 -10.66
CA SER A 381 -26.95 38.68 -11.34
C SER A 381 -27.70 39.54 -12.37
N GLY A 382 -28.87 39.11 -12.85
CA GLY A 382 -29.66 39.78 -13.88
C GLY A 382 -29.06 39.78 -15.30
N ASN A 383 -27.86 39.20 -15.50
CA ASN A 383 -27.23 39.13 -16.81
C ASN A 383 -27.81 37.97 -17.64
N HIS A 384 -28.52 38.29 -18.72
CA HIS A 384 -29.19 37.33 -19.58
C HIS A 384 -28.24 36.36 -20.28
N GLU A 385 -27.00 36.75 -20.56
CA GLU A 385 -25.98 35.89 -21.18
C GLU A 385 -25.50 34.81 -20.20
N ASN A 386 -25.26 35.21 -18.94
CA ASN A 386 -24.84 34.30 -17.87
C ASN A 386 -25.95 33.31 -17.51
N ILE A 387 -27.20 33.79 -17.41
CA ILE A 387 -28.38 32.95 -17.15
C ILE A 387 -28.54 31.92 -18.26
N TRP A 388 -28.46 32.35 -19.52
CA TRP A 388 -28.60 31.45 -20.66
C TRP A 388 -27.50 30.40 -20.71
N THR A 389 -26.24 30.81 -20.50
CA THR A 389 -25.10 29.89 -20.47
C THR A 389 -25.26 28.85 -19.35
N ALA A 390 -25.66 29.29 -18.15
CA ALA A 390 -25.92 28.38 -17.04
C ALA A 390 -27.09 27.43 -17.32
N LEU A 391 -28.17 27.91 -17.94
CA LEU A 391 -29.34 27.10 -18.31
C LEU A 391 -28.99 26.04 -19.37
N MET A 392 -28.18 26.39 -20.38
CA MET A 392 -27.71 25.45 -21.40
C MET A 392 -26.79 24.37 -20.80
N ASN A 393 -25.89 24.74 -19.90
CA ASN A 393 -25.03 23.78 -19.21
C ASN A 393 -25.87 22.81 -18.35
N LEU A 394 -26.88 23.34 -17.64
CA LEU A 394 -27.77 22.52 -16.82
C LEU A 394 -28.71 21.64 -17.67
N SER A 395 -29.19 22.13 -18.82
CA SER A 395 -30.04 21.34 -19.72
C SER A 395 -29.30 20.17 -20.35
N ALA A 396 -27.98 20.30 -20.59
CA ALA A 396 -27.15 19.17 -21.02
C ALA A 396 -27.09 18.04 -19.96
N LEU A 397 -27.22 18.39 -18.67
CA LEU A 397 -27.16 17.45 -17.54
C LEU A 397 -28.54 16.83 -17.25
N LEU A 398 -29.59 17.65 -17.13
CA LEU A 398 -30.93 17.22 -16.71
C LEU A 398 -31.91 16.94 -17.86
N ARG A 399 -31.56 17.34 -19.09
CA ARG A 399 -32.39 17.17 -20.30
C ARG A 399 -33.81 17.72 -20.15
N PHE A 400 -33.93 19.01 -19.82
CA PHE A 400 -35.23 19.68 -19.76
C PHE A 400 -36.02 19.53 -21.07
N GLU A 401 -37.31 19.23 -20.94
CA GLU A 401 -38.20 19.05 -22.08
C GLU A 401 -38.65 20.40 -22.64
N GLY A 402 -38.72 20.52 -23.97
CA GLY A 402 -39.29 21.69 -24.66
C GLY A 402 -38.42 22.95 -24.66
N LEU A 403 -37.13 22.87 -24.32
CA LEU A 403 -36.24 24.04 -24.32
C LEU A 403 -35.89 24.48 -25.75
N GLU A 404 -36.40 25.63 -26.19
CA GLU A 404 -36.18 26.17 -27.54
C GLU A 404 -35.15 27.32 -27.57
N PRO A 405 -33.99 27.19 -28.25
CA PRO A 405 -32.97 28.25 -28.28
C PRO A 405 -33.46 29.61 -28.78
N GLY A 406 -34.54 29.64 -29.58
CA GLY A 406 -35.15 30.87 -30.08
C GLY A 406 -35.89 31.70 -29.02
N LEU A 407 -36.17 31.14 -27.84
CA LEU A 407 -36.91 31.79 -26.75
C LEU A 407 -36.03 32.22 -25.57
N GLN A 408 -34.71 32.36 -25.79
CA GLN A 408 -33.71 32.71 -24.77
C GLN A 408 -34.15 33.87 -23.86
N THR A 409 -34.54 35.01 -24.43
CA THR A 409 -34.90 36.21 -23.65
C THR A 409 -36.13 35.98 -22.77
N GLN A 410 -37.10 35.21 -23.28
CA GLN A 410 -38.33 34.87 -22.58
C GLN A 410 -38.06 33.91 -21.42
N TYR A 411 -37.20 32.90 -21.61
CA TYR A 411 -36.80 32.01 -20.51
C TYR A 411 -36.00 32.74 -19.42
N CYS A 412 -35.03 33.59 -19.80
CA CYS A 412 -34.28 34.38 -18.81
C CYS A 412 -35.22 35.28 -17.99
N SER A 413 -36.18 35.95 -18.66
CA SER A 413 -37.18 36.78 -18.00
C SER A 413 -38.12 35.97 -17.10
N GLY A 414 -38.56 34.79 -17.56
CA GLY A 414 -39.39 33.87 -16.79
C GLY A 414 -38.69 33.37 -15.53
N LEU A 415 -37.44 32.92 -15.64
CA LEU A 415 -36.65 32.42 -14.51
C LEU A 415 -36.38 33.51 -13.47
N MET A 416 -36.11 34.76 -13.89
CA MET A 416 -36.00 35.90 -12.97
C MET A 416 -37.32 36.16 -12.23
N ALA A 417 -38.47 36.00 -12.90
CA ALA A 417 -39.77 36.14 -12.26
C ALA A 417 -40.05 35.00 -11.27
N CYS A 418 -39.75 33.75 -11.64
CA CYS A 418 -39.84 32.58 -10.75
C CYS A 418 -38.98 32.77 -9.49
N ARG A 419 -37.73 33.21 -9.67
CA ARG A 419 -36.81 33.50 -8.55
C ARG A 419 -37.34 34.63 -7.66
N SER A 420 -37.86 35.71 -8.26
CA SER A 420 -38.44 36.82 -7.51
C SER A 420 -39.67 36.38 -6.71
N TYR A 421 -40.51 35.53 -7.28
CA TYR A 421 -41.67 34.97 -6.60
C TYR A 421 -41.26 34.07 -5.42
N LYS A 422 -40.30 33.16 -5.64
CA LYS A 422 -39.80 32.25 -4.59
C LYS A 422 -39.09 32.98 -3.44
N LEU A 423 -38.50 34.15 -3.69
CA LEU A 423 -37.94 35.03 -2.66
C LEU A 423 -39.00 35.75 -1.81
N LEU A 424 -40.24 35.88 -2.30
CA LEU A 424 -41.36 36.47 -1.56
C LEU A 424 -42.11 35.43 -0.72
N GLU A 425 -41.91 34.15 -0.99
CA GLU A 425 -42.48 33.07 -0.19
C GLU A 425 -41.68 32.88 1.12
N ASP A 426 -42.39 32.61 2.21
CA ASP A 426 -41.80 32.34 3.54
C ASP A 426 -41.35 30.87 3.62
N VAL A 427 -40.35 30.50 2.80
CA VAL A 427 -39.81 29.14 2.70
C VAL A 427 -38.32 29.12 3.03
N ASP A 428 -37.88 28.04 3.68
CA ASP A 428 -36.50 27.85 4.14
C ASP A 428 -35.49 27.77 2.96
N CYS A 429 -35.90 27.21 1.82
CA CYS A 429 -35.10 27.18 0.59
C CYS A 429 -35.67 28.09 -0.49
N THR A 430 -35.01 29.21 -0.72
CA THR A 430 -35.41 30.16 -1.76
C THR A 430 -34.85 29.82 -3.14
N ILE A 431 -33.91 28.87 -3.23
CA ILE A 431 -33.21 28.50 -4.47
C ILE A 431 -34.17 27.73 -5.37
N LEU A 432 -34.11 27.96 -6.69
CA LEU A 432 -34.93 27.19 -7.64
C LEU A 432 -34.50 25.72 -7.62
N ASN A 433 -35.44 24.78 -7.71
CA ASN A 433 -35.14 23.38 -7.94
C ASN A 433 -35.38 22.98 -9.41
N SER A 434 -35.19 21.70 -9.72
CA SER A 434 -35.34 21.20 -11.10
C SER A 434 -36.78 21.33 -11.61
N ALA A 435 -37.77 21.13 -10.74
CA ALA A 435 -39.19 21.27 -11.07
C ALA A 435 -39.54 22.73 -11.39
N ASP A 436 -39.10 23.68 -10.57
CA ASP A 436 -39.33 25.12 -10.80
C ASP A 436 -38.82 25.56 -12.19
N ILE A 437 -37.66 25.05 -12.60
CA ILE A 437 -37.04 25.37 -13.89
C ILE A 437 -37.84 24.76 -15.04
N GLN A 438 -38.24 23.48 -14.93
CA GLN A 438 -39.05 22.82 -15.95
C GLN A 438 -40.43 23.47 -16.09
N ASP A 439 -41.07 23.83 -14.99
CA ASP A 439 -42.37 24.51 -14.99
C ASP A 439 -42.26 25.91 -15.62
N CYS A 440 -41.17 26.63 -15.37
CA CYS A 440 -40.89 27.90 -16.04
C CYS A 440 -40.77 27.73 -17.57
N ILE A 441 -40.04 26.71 -18.03
CA ILE A 441 -39.89 26.41 -19.47
C ILE A 441 -41.26 26.11 -20.09
N ASN A 442 -42.04 25.24 -19.46
CA ASN A 442 -43.39 24.87 -19.91
C ASN A 442 -44.31 26.09 -20.01
N LEU A 443 -44.28 26.98 -19.00
CA LEU A 443 -45.10 28.19 -18.97
C LEU A 443 -44.72 29.18 -20.07
N VAL A 444 -43.42 29.39 -20.31
CA VAL A 444 -42.94 30.28 -21.38
C VAL A 444 -43.36 29.75 -22.75
N ASN A 445 -43.24 28.45 -22.98
CA ASN A 445 -43.66 27.80 -24.23
C ASN A 445 -45.16 27.95 -24.47
N ALA A 446 -45.97 27.64 -23.45
CA ALA A 446 -47.43 27.77 -23.54
C ALA A 446 -47.86 29.20 -23.88
N LYS A 447 -47.25 30.21 -23.24
CA LYS A 447 -47.50 31.63 -23.54
C LYS A 447 -47.06 32.02 -24.94
N TYR A 448 -45.93 31.51 -25.41
CA TYR A 448 -45.45 31.78 -26.77
C TYR A 448 -46.40 31.19 -27.83
N GLU A 449 -46.86 29.95 -27.64
CA GLU A 449 -47.87 29.35 -28.51
C GLU A 449 -49.18 30.14 -28.53
N GLU A 450 -49.67 30.55 -27.36
CA GLU A 450 -50.88 31.36 -27.23
C GLU A 450 -50.75 32.70 -27.97
N ASN A 451 -49.63 33.40 -27.76
CA ASN A 451 -49.35 34.66 -28.45
C ASN A 451 -49.30 34.46 -29.98
N ASN A 452 -48.68 33.39 -30.46
CA ASN A 452 -48.66 33.07 -31.89
C ASN A 452 -50.05 32.76 -32.45
N ARG A 453 -50.91 32.07 -31.68
CA ARG A 453 -52.31 31.85 -32.06
C ARG A 453 -53.07 33.17 -32.16
N VAL A 454 -52.92 34.06 -31.18
CA VAL A 454 -53.55 35.39 -31.18
C VAL A 454 -53.08 36.22 -32.36
N VAL A 455 -51.76 36.27 -32.62
CA VAL A 455 -51.19 36.98 -33.79
C VAL A 455 -51.73 36.42 -35.10
N SER A 456 -51.82 35.09 -35.24
CA SER A 456 -52.40 34.46 -36.43
C SER A 456 -53.88 34.81 -36.60
N CYS A 457 -54.66 34.82 -35.52
CA CYS A 457 -56.06 35.25 -35.52
C CYS A 457 -56.20 36.72 -35.93
N LEU A 458 -55.38 37.61 -35.38
CA LEU A 458 -55.37 39.03 -35.74
C LEU A 458 -54.94 39.26 -37.20
N GLN A 459 -53.96 38.50 -37.70
CA GLN A 459 -53.58 38.53 -39.10
C GLN A 459 -54.74 38.11 -39.99
N LYS A 460 -55.41 36.98 -39.70
CA LYS A 460 -56.61 36.53 -40.43
C LYS A 460 -57.73 37.58 -40.42
N LEU A 461 -57.94 38.25 -39.28
CA LEU A 461 -58.94 39.30 -39.13
C LEU A 461 -58.56 40.54 -39.96
N ASN A 462 -57.30 40.97 -39.93
CA ASN A 462 -56.80 42.07 -40.75
C ASN A 462 -56.88 41.77 -42.25
N THR A 463 -56.58 40.53 -42.68
CA THR A 463 -56.76 40.11 -44.08
C THR A 463 -58.24 40.16 -44.46
N ALA A 464 -59.14 39.62 -43.62
CA ALA A 464 -60.58 39.65 -43.86
C ALA A 464 -61.17 41.08 -43.90
N VAL A 465 -60.61 42.03 -43.13
CA VAL A 465 -60.99 43.45 -43.17
C VAL A 465 -60.46 44.15 -44.42
N ARG A 466 -59.22 43.84 -44.84
CA ARG A 466 -58.67 44.31 -46.12
C ARG A 466 -59.49 43.83 -47.31
N ASP A 467 -59.89 42.56 -47.32
CA ASP A 467 -60.67 41.96 -48.41
C ASP A 467 -62.14 42.43 -48.42
N ARG A 468 -62.61 43.11 -47.36
CA ARG A 468 -63.95 43.71 -47.25
C ARG A 468 -63.97 45.24 -47.42
N SER A 469 -62.83 45.87 -47.73
CA SER A 469 -62.80 47.28 -48.10
C SER A 469 -63.07 47.41 -49.61
N PRO A 470 -64.12 48.15 -50.06
CA PRO A 470 -64.57 48.18 -51.44
C PRO A 470 -63.59 48.84 -52.43
#